data_AF-E2AAS3-F1
#
_entry.id   AF-E2AAS3-F1
#
_cell.length_a   1.000
_cell.length_b   1.000
_cell.length_c   1.000
_cell.angle_alpha   90.00
_cell.angle_beta   90.00
_cell.angle_gamma   90.00
#
_symmetry.space_group_name_H-M   'P 1'
#
loop_
_entity.id
_entity.type
_entity.pdbx_description
1 polymer ?
#
loop_
_entity_poly.entity_id
_entity_poly.type
_entity_poly.pdbx_seq_one_letter_code
_entity_poly.pdbx_strand_id
1 'polypeptide(L)' 'VWCGMVNGYLIGPYFFEENVNRNSYLQLLREHLPGLLENVDLATRQRMWFQQDCTAGAPPHSVLIVRVFLNNQYNNRWIG' A
#
# COMPACT_ATOMS: atom_id res chain seq x y z
N VAL A 1 2.92 12.04 2.83
CA VAL A 1 1.98 11.83 1.69
C VAL A 1 2.26 10.46 1.09
N TRP A 2 1.23 9.78 0.59
CA TRP A 2 1.36 8.53 -0.16
C TRP A 2 0.74 8.68 -1.54
N CYS A 3 1.39 8.09 -2.55
CA CYS A 3 0.86 7.88 -3.89
C CYS A 3 1.29 6.50 -4.36
N GLY A 4 0.46 5.88 -5.18
CA GLY A 4 0.78 4.66 -5.90
C GLY A 4 0.65 4.86 -7.40
N MET A 5 1.23 3.95 -8.19
CA MET A 5 0.99 3.88 -9.62
C MET A 5 0.67 2.44 -10.00
N VAL A 6 -0.35 2.24 -10.81
CA VAL A 6 -0.72 0.92 -11.33
C VAL A 6 -1.28 1.04 -12.74
N ASN A 7 -0.75 0.27 -13.68
CA ASN A 7 -1.22 0.21 -15.07
C ASN A 7 -1.39 1.62 -15.74
N GLY A 8 -0.47 2.54 -15.47
CA GLY A 8 -0.52 3.92 -16.00
C GLY A 8 -1.44 4.88 -15.23
N TYR A 9 -2.16 4.41 -14.21
CA TYR A 9 -2.99 5.24 -13.32
C TYR A 9 -2.21 5.68 -12.09
N LEU A 10 -2.33 6.96 -11.76
CA LEU A 10 -1.93 7.49 -10.46
C LEU A 10 -3.01 7.18 -9.43
N ILE A 11 -2.62 6.62 -8.29
CA ILE A 11 -3.48 6.26 -7.17
C ILE A 11 -3.16 7.18 -5.98
N GLY A 12 -4.19 7.78 -5.38
CA GLY A 12 -4.02 8.87 -4.42
C GLY A 12 -4.00 10.25 -5.10
N PRO A 13 -3.35 11.27 -4.50
CA PRO A 13 -2.58 11.26 -3.25
C PRO A 13 -3.43 11.02 -2.00
N TYR A 14 -2.85 10.34 -1.02
CA TYR A 14 -3.36 10.26 0.34
C TYR A 14 -2.48 11.09 1.28
N PHE A 15 -3.10 12.02 1.99
CA PHE A 15 -2.43 12.87 2.97
C PHE A 15 -2.67 12.29 4.37
N PHE A 16 -1.58 12.04 5.09
CA PHE A 16 -1.64 11.68 6.50
C PHE A 16 -1.78 12.97 7.32
N GLU A 17 -2.57 12.93 8.38
CA GLU A 17 -2.73 14.05 9.31
C GLU A 17 -1.43 14.36 10.09
N GLU A 18 -0.64 13.32 10.36
CA GLU A 18 0.63 13.41 11.07
C GLU A 18 1.76 12.68 10.32
N ASN A 19 2.94 12.65 10.93
CA ASN A 19 4.05 11.83 10.45
C ASN A 19 3.66 10.36 10.31
N VAL A 20 4.08 9.75 9.20
CA VAL A 20 3.76 8.35 8.91
C VAL A 20 4.40 7.45 9.95
N ASN A 21 3.60 6.60 10.58
CA ASN A 21 4.04 5.57 11.49
C ASN A 21 3.43 4.22 11.07
N ARG A 22 3.84 3.14 11.74
CA ARG A 22 3.37 1.79 11.43
C ARG A 22 1.85 1.63 11.43
N ASN A 23 1.14 2.32 12.33
CA ASN A 23 -0.30 2.20 12.48
C ASN A 23 -1.01 3.01 11.40
N SER A 24 -0.60 4.27 11.18
CA SER A 24 -1.21 5.11 10.15
C SER A 24 -0.97 4.56 8.75
N TYR A 25 0.20 3.96 8.51
CA TYR A 25 0.48 3.27 7.25
C TYR A 25 -0.38 2.02 7.07
N LEU A 26 -0.49 1.16 8.10
CA LEU A 26 -1.36 -0.01 8.03
C LEU A 26 -2.84 0.37 7.82
N GLN A 27 -3.30 1.44 8.47
CA GLN A 27 -4.65 1.95 8.30
C GLN A 27 -4.90 2.42 6.86
N LEU A 28 -3.96 3.17 6.27
CA LEU A 28 -4.02 3.52 4.85
C LEU A 28 -4.20 2.27 3.98
N LEU A 29 -3.35 1.25 4.15
CA LEU A 29 -3.40 0.04 3.32
C LEU A 29 -4.71 -0.74 3.48
N ARG A 30 -5.27 -0.77 4.69
CA ARG A 30 -6.45 -1.59 5.01
C ARG A 30 -7.76 -0.88 4.68
N GLU A 31 -7.86 0.40 5.01
CA GLU A 31 -9.14 1.12 5.05
C GLU A 31 -9.31 2.08 3.87
N HIS A 32 -8.22 2.69 3.39
CA HIS A 32 -8.28 3.74 2.36
C HIS A 32 -7.87 3.24 0.97
N LEU A 33 -6.81 2.43 0.90
CA LEU A 33 -6.28 1.94 -0.37
C LEU A 33 -7.32 1.20 -1.24
N PRO A 34 -8.24 0.37 -0.70
CA PRO A 34 -9.28 -0.26 -1.51
C PRO A 34 -10.17 0.77 -2.24
N GLY A 35 -10.53 1.88 -1.57
CA GLY A 35 -11.29 2.96 -2.17
C GLY A 35 -10.48 3.73 -3.22
N LEU A 36 -9.20 4.00 -2.94
CA LEU A 36 -8.31 4.65 -3.93
C LEU A 36 -8.14 3.82 -5.21
N LEU A 37 -8.33 2.50 -5.13
CA LEU A 37 -8.24 1.57 -6.25
C LEU A 37 -9.58 1.33 -6.95
N GLU A 38 -10.68 1.98 -6.57
CA GLU A 38 -12.02 1.70 -7.11
C GLU A 38 -12.10 1.90 -8.64
N ASN A 39 -11.36 2.88 -9.17
CA ASN A 39 -11.30 3.21 -10.58
C ASN A 39 -10.36 2.28 -11.37
N VAL A 40 -9.62 1.40 -10.69
CA VAL A 40 -8.78 0.38 -11.32
C VAL A 40 -9.63 -0.84 -11.60
N ASP A 41 -9.60 -1.31 -12.85
CA ASP A 41 -10.36 -2.48 -13.26
C ASP A 41 -10.03 -3.72 -12.42
N LEU A 42 -11.03 -4.58 -12.22
CA LEU A 42 -10.91 -5.74 -11.35
C LEU A 42 -9.79 -6.70 -11.79
N ALA A 43 -9.58 -6.85 -13.09
CA ALA A 43 -8.58 -7.78 -13.62
C ALA A 43 -7.16 -7.29 -13.29
N THR A 44 -6.92 -5.99 -13.36
CA THR A 44 -5.68 -5.35 -12.88
C THR A 44 -5.51 -5.56 -11.38
N ARG A 45 -6.53 -5.25 -10.56
CA ARG A 45 -6.46 -5.41 -9.08
C ARG A 45 -6.20 -6.84 -8.63
N GLN A 46 -6.73 -7.85 -9.32
CA GLN A 46 -6.52 -9.25 -8.96
C GLN A 46 -5.10 -9.75 -9.30
N ARG A 47 -4.48 -9.20 -10.34
CA ARG A 47 -3.16 -9.61 -10.83
C ARG A 47 -2.01 -8.74 -10.34
N MET A 48 -2.29 -7.56 -9.79
CA MET A 48 -1.25 -6.63 -9.38
C MET A 48 -0.36 -7.22 -8.27
N TRP A 49 0.88 -6.78 -8.29
CA TRP A 49 1.84 -6.92 -7.20
C TRP A 49 1.90 -5.61 -6.44
N PHE A 50 1.96 -5.69 -5.11
CA PHE A 50 2.14 -4.50 -4.30
C PHE A 50 3.64 -4.25 -4.09
N GLN A 51 4.16 -3.07 -4.46
CA GLN A 51 5.57 -2.73 -4.27
C GLN A 51 5.71 -1.51 -3.39
N GLN A 52 6.61 -1.56 -2.41
CA GLN A 52 6.94 -0.45 -1.51
C GLN A 52 8.43 -0.44 -1.17
N ASP A 53 8.94 0.71 -0.72
CA ASP A 53 10.31 0.81 -0.21
C ASP A 53 10.44 0.21 1.20
N CYS A 54 11.54 -0.48 1.47
CA CYS A 54 11.89 -1.15 2.73
C CYS A 54 13.28 -0.72 3.25
N THR A 55 13.87 0.33 2.65
CA THR A 55 15.13 0.89 3.15
C THR A 55 15.00 1.46 4.56
N ALA A 56 16.13 1.66 5.23
CA ALA A 56 16.18 2.29 6.56
C ALA A 56 15.50 3.68 6.63
N GLY A 57 15.29 4.34 5.48
CA GLY A 57 14.57 5.61 5.36
C GLY A 57 13.04 5.49 5.43
N ALA A 58 12.48 4.28 5.34
CA ALA A 58 11.05 4.03 5.43
C ALA A 58 10.68 2.98 6.51
N PRO A 59 11.02 3.19 7.79
CA PRO A 59 10.73 2.23 8.87
C PRO A 59 9.27 1.76 8.95
N PRO A 60 8.24 2.60 8.71
CA PRO A 60 6.84 2.17 8.78
C PRO A 60 6.46 1.09 7.77
N HIS A 61 7.18 0.95 6.66
CA HIS A 61 6.85 -0.01 5.60
C HIS A 61 7.41 -1.41 5.89
N SER A 62 8.54 -1.47 6.60
CA SER A 62 9.28 -2.72 6.86
C SER A 62 8.89 -3.39 8.18
N VAL A 63 7.94 -2.87 8.95
CA VAL A 63 7.50 -3.50 10.21
C VAL A 63 6.75 -4.82 9.98
N LEU A 64 6.87 -5.74 10.93
CA LEU A 64 6.27 -7.07 10.84
C LEU A 64 4.75 -7.03 10.59
N ILE A 65 4.02 -6.13 11.26
CA ILE A 65 2.56 -6.05 11.14
C ILE A 65 2.11 -5.67 9.71
N VAL A 66 2.86 -4.81 9.03
CA VAL A 66 2.60 -4.43 7.64
C VAL A 66 2.93 -5.60 6.71
N ARG A 67 4.05 -6.29 6.91
CA ARG A 67 4.43 -7.46 6.11
C ARG A 67 3.42 -8.60 6.23
N VAL A 68 2.94 -8.89 7.44
CA VAL A 68 1.91 -9.90 7.67
C VAL A 68 0.61 -9.52 6.97
N PHE A 69 0.21 -8.25 7.05
CA PHE A 69 -0.95 -7.76 6.30
C PHE A 69 -0.78 -7.94 4.79
N LEU A 70 0.36 -7.53 4.22
CA LEU A 70 0.62 -7.63 2.78
C LEU A 70 0.67 -9.09 2.29
N ASN A 71 1.28 -10.00 3.07
CA ASN A 71 1.27 -11.44 2.78
C ASN A 71 -0.15 -11.97 2.65
N ASN A 72 -1.02 -11.63 3.61
CA ASN A 72 -2.40 -12.10 3.64
C ASN A 72 -3.26 -11.46 2.55
N GLN A 73 -3.16 -10.13 2.38
CA GLN A 73 -4.03 -9.38 1.48
C GLN A 73 -3.68 -9.60 0.00
N TYR A 74 -2.40 -9.75 -0.32
CA TYR A 74 -1.91 -9.90 -1.69
C TYR A 74 -1.46 -11.32 -2.01
N ASN A 75 -1.76 -12.32 -1.17
CA ASN A 75 -1.36 -13.73 -1.36
C ASN A 75 0.14 -13.87 -1.66
N ASN A 76 0.98 -13.23 -0.86
CA ASN A 76 2.45 -13.15 -1.03
C ASN A 76 2.93 -12.48 -2.33
N ARG A 77 2.06 -11.76 -3.05
CA ARG A 77 2.42 -10.95 -4.23
C ARG A 77 2.76 -9.51 -3.84
N TRP A 78 3.81 -9.34 -3.05
CA TRP A 78 4.33 -8.01 -2.76
C TRP A 78 5.86 -8.01 -2.66
N ILE A 79 6.47 -6.85 -2.91
CA ILE A 79 7.91 -6.63 -2.91
C ILE A 79 8.21 -5.41 -2.04
N GLY A 80 9.18 -5.54 -1.16
CA GLY A 80 9.62 -4.50 -0.23
C GLY A 80 10.58 -5.07 0.79
#